data_AF-A0A2H9LU63-F1
#
_entry.id   AF-A0A2H9LU63-F1
#
_cell.length_a   1.000
_cell.length_b   1.000
_cell.length_c   1.000
_cell.angle_alpha   90.00
_cell.angle_beta   90.00
_cell.angle_gamma   90.00
#
_symmetry.space_group_name_H-M   'P 1'
#
loop_
_entity.id
_entity.type
_entity.pdbx_description
1 polymer ?
#
loop_
_entity_poly.entity_id
_entity_poly.type
_entity_poly.pdbx_seq_one_letter_code
_entity_poly.pdbx_strand_id
1 'polypeptide(L)' 'MAKKEEKSKVVLEREYIIPLRKEFQKAPKYKRAKKTIKALKEFLAKHMKSDNIKLGKYLNLKVWEHGIKNPP' A
#
# COMPACT_ATOMS: atom_id res chain seq x y z
N MET A 1 13.80 -16.33 28.49
CA MET A 1 13.92 -15.00 27.85
C MET A 1 12.68 -14.75 27.00
N ALA A 2 11.63 -14.19 27.58
CA ALA A 2 10.42 -13.85 26.83
C ALA A 2 10.61 -12.46 26.21
N LYS A 3 10.65 -12.38 24.88
CA LYS A 3 10.66 -11.10 24.17
C LYS A 3 9.35 -10.38 24.48
N LYS A 4 9.48 -9.27 25.21
CA LYS A 4 8.44 -8.30 25.52
C LYS A 4 7.95 -7.72 24.19
N GLU A 5 6.67 -7.95 23.85
CA GLU A 5 6.01 -7.27 22.74
C GLU A 5 5.90 -5.78 23.08
N GLU A 6 6.83 -4.98 22.58
CA GLU A 6 6.72 -3.53 22.59
C GLU A 6 5.63 -3.12 21.58
N LYS A 7 4.39 -3.02 22.06
CA LYS A 7 3.31 -2.33 21.35
C LYS A 7 3.67 -0.86 21.26
N SER A 8 4.26 -0.45 20.13
CA SER A 8 4.44 0.95 19.78
C SER A 8 3.07 1.64 19.84
N LYS A 9 2.97 2.70 20.65
CA LYS A 9 1.73 3.49 20.77
C LYS A 9 1.35 4.00 19.38
N VAL A 10 0.25 3.48 18.82
CA VAL A 10 -0.33 3.99 17.58
C VAL A 10 -0.91 5.36 17.89
N VAL A 11 -0.23 6.41 17.43
CA VAL A 11 -0.60 7.81 17.73
C VAL A 11 -1.86 8.21 16.95
N LEU A 12 -2.03 7.69 15.73
CA LEU A 12 -3.17 7.96 14.85
C LEU A 12 -3.46 6.74 13.98
N GLU A 13 -4.71 6.27 14.01
CA GLU A 13 -5.24 5.23 13.12
C GLU A 13 -6.30 5.83 12.20
N ARG A 14 -6.24 5.51 10.90
CA ARG A 14 -7.17 6.00 9.88
C ARG A 14 -7.44 4.92 8.85
N GLU A 15 -8.69 4.75 8.48
CA GLU A 15 -9.10 3.89 7.36
C GLU A 15 -9.33 4.72 6.10
N TYR A 16 -8.80 4.25 4.98
CA TYR A 16 -8.90 4.93 3.68
C TYR A 16 -9.43 3.98 2.60
N ILE A 17 -10.37 4.47 1.80
CA ILE A 17 -10.77 3.83 0.54
C ILE A 17 -9.98 4.48 -0.59
N ILE A 18 -9.02 3.75 -1.16
CA ILE A 18 -8.11 4.27 -2.20
C ILE A 18 -8.61 3.80 -3.58
N PRO A 19 -9.01 4.71 -4.50
CA PRO A 19 -9.45 4.33 -5.83
C PRO A 19 -8.26 3.99 -6.75
N LEU A 20 -7.74 2.75 -6.65
CA LEU A 20 -6.54 2.29 -7.37
C LEU A 20 -6.74 2.19 -8.89
N ARG A 21 -7.96 1.86 -9.34
CA ARG A 21 -8.32 1.69 -10.76
C ARG A 21 -7.93 2.89 -11.63
N LYS A 22 -8.13 4.12 -11.13
CA LYS A 22 -7.78 5.35 -11.87
C LYS A 22 -6.28 5.49 -12.09
N GLU A 23 -5.46 4.99 -11.17
CA GLU A 23 -4.01 5.15 -11.23
C GLU A 23 -3.32 4.08 -12.06
N PHE A 24 -3.68 2.81 -11.88
CA PHE A 24 -3.02 1.74 -12.64
C PHE A 24 -3.49 1.64 -14.10
N GLN A 25 -4.68 2.15 -14.45
CA GLN A 25 -5.14 2.17 -15.85
C GLN A 25 -4.26 3.02 -16.76
N LYS A 26 -3.57 4.03 -16.20
CA LYS A 26 -2.60 4.86 -16.91
C LYS A 26 -1.33 4.09 -17.32
N ALA A 27 -1.12 2.89 -16.77
CA ALA A 27 0.05 2.06 -17.04
C ALA A 27 -0.30 0.85 -17.92
N PRO A 28 0.65 0.39 -18.76
CA PRO A 28 0.47 -0.82 -19.55
C PRO A 28 0.32 -2.04 -18.63
N LYS A 29 -0.39 -3.07 -19.12
CA LYS A 29 -0.82 -4.25 -18.33
C LYS A 29 0.32 -4.87 -17.50
N TYR A 30 1.52 -4.98 -18.06
CA TYR A 30 2.67 -5.60 -17.41
C TYR A 30 3.33 -4.73 -16.32
N LYS A 31 2.90 -3.48 -16.09
CA LYS A 31 3.41 -2.60 -15.02
C LYS A 31 2.35 -2.27 -13.97
N ARG A 32 1.13 -2.80 -14.06
CA ARG A 32 0.00 -2.33 -13.26
C ARG A 32 0.19 -2.56 -11.76
N ALA A 33 0.50 -3.77 -11.31
CA ALA A 33 0.73 -4.02 -9.87
C ALA A 33 1.87 -3.14 -9.30
N LYS A 34 2.96 -2.96 -10.04
CA LYS A 34 4.06 -2.05 -9.65
C LYS A 34 3.58 -0.60 -9.55
N LYS A 35 2.74 -0.14 -10.49
CA LYS A 35 2.15 1.20 -10.47
C LYS A 35 1.18 1.37 -9.31
N THR A 36 0.38 0.35 -8.98
CA THR A 36 -0.52 0.32 -7.82
C THR A 36 0.23 0.55 -6.52
N ILE A 37 1.34 -0.17 -6.29
CA ILE A 37 2.18 0.02 -5.09
C ILE A 37 2.72 1.45 -5.02
N LYS A 38 3.19 2.00 -6.15
CA LYS A 38 3.70 3.37 -6.20
C LYS A 38 2.60 4.38 -5.88
N ALA A 39 1.42 4.24 -6.49
CA ALA A 39 0.27 5.10 -6.25
C ALA A 39 -0.19 5.06 -4.78
N LEU A 40 -0.14 3.88 -4.16
CA LEU A 40 -0.52 3.71 -2.76
C LEU A 40 0.47 4.40 -1.82
N LYS A 41 1.78 4.35 -2.11
CA LYS A 41 2.79 5.16 -1.41
C LYS A 41 2.58 6.64 -1.61
N GLU A 42 2.33 7.10 -2.84
CA GLU A 42 2.07 8.52 -3.14
C GLU A 42 0.80 9.02 -2.43
N PHE A 43 -0.25 8.21 -2.35
CA PHE A 43 -1.48 8.53 -1.63
C PHE A 43 -1.22 8.70 -0.12
N LEU A 44 -0.51 7.74 0.48
CA LEU A 44 -0.18 7.78 1.90
C LEU A 44 0.77 8.94 2.23
N ALA A 45 1.75 9.24 1.37
CA ALA A 45 2.67 10.37 1.55
C ALA A 45 1.91 11.70 1.62
N LYS A 46 0.91 11.88 0.76
CA LYS A 46 0.07 13.10 0.75
C LYS A 46 -0.79 13.24 2.02
N HIS A 47 -1.39 12.16 2.50
CA HIS A 47 -2.34 12.21 3.61
C HIS A 47 -1.68 12.17 4.99
N MET A 48 -0.56 11.45 5.10
CA MET A 48 0.17 11.26 6.36
C MET A 48 1.37 12.22 6.48
N LYS A 49 1.74 12.94 5.41
CA LYS A 49 2.90 13.83 5.33
C LYS A 49 4.19 13.14 5.83
N SER A 50 4.41 11.91 5.39
CA SER A 50 5.54 11.08 5.79
C SER A 50 6.25 10.54 4.55
N ASP A 51 7.58 10.59 4.56
CA ASP A 51 8.41 10.14 3.44
C ASP A 51 8.75 8.65 3.52
N ASN A 52 8.77 8.06 4.73
CA ASN A 52 9.17 6.68 4.95
C ASN A 52 7.96 5.77 5.19
N ILE A 53 7.37 5.27 4.10
CA ILE A 53 6.16 4.45 4.14
C ILE A 53 6.52 2.98 3.91
N LYS A 54 6.34 2.17 4.96
CA LYS A 54 6.45 0.71 4.91
C LYS A 54 5.06 0.10 4.70
N LEU A 55 4.93 -0.73 3.67
CA LEU A 55 3.70 -1.47 3.38
C LEU A 55 3.78 -2.85 4.02
N GLY A 56 2.72 -3.25 4.71
CA GLY A 56 2.62 -4.58 5.31
C GLY A 56 2.56 -5.69 4.26
N LYS A 57 2.97 -6.90 4.67
CA LYS A 57 2.97 -8.10 3.81
C LYS A 57 1.58 -8.41 3.22
N TYR A 58 0.54 -8.36 4.05
CA TYR A 58 -0.83 -8.70 3.64
C TYR A 58 -1.35 -7.78 2.53
N LEU A 59 -1.09 -6.48 2.65
CA LEU A 59 -1.48 -5.51 1.63
C LEU A 59 -0.76 -5.77 0.31
N ASN A 60 0.54 -6.08 0.35
CA ASN A 60 1.27 -6.45 -0.85
C ASN A 60 0.69 -7.73 -1.48
N LEU A 61 0.47 -8.79 -0.70
CA LEU A 61 -0.12 -10.03 -1.21
C LEU A 61 -1.48 -9.78 -1.87
N LYS A 62 -2.35 -8.96 -1.27
CA LYS A 62 -3.64 -8.56 -1.84
C LYS A 62 -3.48 -7.89 -3.21
N VAL A 63 -2.50 -6.99 -3.35
CA VAL A 63 -2.23 -6.30 -4.63
C VAL A 63 -1.77 -7.27 -5.72
N TRP A 64 -1.02 -8.32 -5.35
CA TRP A 64 -0.47 -9.32 -6.27
C TRP A 64 -1.36 -10.57 -6.44
N GLU A 65 -2.49 -10.66 -5.74
CA GLU A 65 -3.39 -11.83 -5.71
C GLU A 65 -3.86 -12.24 -7.11
N HIS A 66 -4.18 -11.27 -7.95
CA HIS A 66 -4.63 -11.47 -9.34
C HIS A 66 -3.50 -11.30 -10.37
N GLY A 67 -2.24 -11.32 -9.90
CA GLY A 67 -1.04 -11.13 -10.72
C GLY A 67 -0.79 -9.70 -11.18
N ILE A 68 0.22 -9.53 -12.03
CA ILE A 68 0.73 -8.19 -12.41
C ILE A 68 -0.26 -7.37 -13.25
N LYS A 69 -1.17 -8.03 -13.97
CA LYS A 69 -2.05 -7.41 -14.99
C LYS A 69 -3.34 -6.84 -14.42
N ASN A 70 -3.85 -7.42 -13.33
CA ASN A 70 -5.16 -7.09 -12.77
C ASN A 70 -5.09 -6.84 -11.26
N PRO A 71 -4.28 -5.87 -10.78
CA PRO A 71 -4.34 -5.49 -9.37
C PRO A 71 -5.77 -5.03 -8.99
N PRO A 72 -6.20 -5.27 -7.74
CA PRO A 72 -7.51 -4.85 -7.24
C PRO A 72 -7.69 -3.33 -7.26
#